data_AF-A0A3D0DR20-F1
#
_entry.id   AF-A0A3D0DR20-F1
#
_cell.length_a   1.000
_cell.length_b   1.000
_cell.length_c   1.000
_cell.angle_alpha   90.00
_cell.angle_beta   90.00
_cell.angle_gamma   90.00
#
_symmetry.space_group_name_H-M   'P 1'
#
loop_
_entity.id
_entity.type
_entity.pdbx_description
1 polymer ?
#
loop_
_entity_poly.entity_id
_entity_poly.type
_entity_poly.pdbx_seq_one_letter_code
_entity_poly.pdbx_strand_id
1 'polypeptide(L)'
;MGWIEQIGGDVDARRAVMWKNGARTTLVDEPSDARGVNNLGQAVGGVYTREGGFLYTPGRGSRNLNELIDPASGYRLIYPQDINDSGQVVGYACKAELCGPVLLDPVHKARRSHGIDTTSDAAGIRDDREP
;
A
#
# COMPACT_ATOMS: atom_id res chain seq x y z
N MET A 1 16.16 3.22 -4.79
CA MET A 1 17.06 3.23 -3.60
C MET A 1 16.41 4.11 -2.55
N GLY A 2 15.76 3.51 -1.54
CA GLY A 2 15.16 4.24 -0.42
C GLY A 2 15.96 3.96 0.86
N TRP A 3 16.26 5.00 1.63
CA TRP A 3 16.88 4.88 2.94
C TRP A 3 16.07 5.69 3.96
N ILE A 4 16.10 5.26 5.22
CA ILE A 4 15.56 5.98 6.38
C ILE A 4 16.70 6.82 6.96
N GLU A 5 16.48 8.10 7.26
CA GLU A 5 17.37 8.87 8.14
C GLU A 5 16.65 9.27 9.43
N GLN A 6 17.36 9.10 10.54
CA GLN A 6 17.00 9.58 11.87
C GLN A 6 17.61 10.98 12.05
N ILE A 7 16.78 12.02 12.05
CA ILE A 7 17.22 13.36 12.46
C ILE A 7 17.07 13.45 13.98
N GLY A 8 18.15 13.76 14.68
CA GLY A 8 18.16 13.95 16.13
C GLY A 8 17.62 15.32 16.55
N GLY A 9 16.95 15.34 17.70
CA GLY A 9 16.34 16.50 18.34
C GLY A 9 14.82 16.44 18.23
N ASP A 10 14.19 15.86 19.25
CA ASP A 10 12.79 15.43 19.35
C ASP A 10 12.44 14.15 18.59
N VAL A 11 11.92 13.17 19.33
CA VAL A 11 11.43 11.86 18.85
C VAL A 11 10.13 11.96 18.03
N ASP A 12 9.90 13.10 17.38
CA ASP A 12 8.63 13.44 16.73
C ASP A 12 8.50 12.73 15.38
N ALA A 13 8.10 11.46 15.50
CA ALA A 13 7.54 10.59 14.47
C ALA A 13 8.39 10.48 13.20
N ARG A 14 9.18 9.40 13.10
CA ARG A 14 9.75 8.94 11.81
C ARG A 14 8.65 8.99 10.74
N ARG A 15 8.82 9.78 9.68
CA ARG A 15 7.88 9.86 8.55
C ARG A 15 8.52 9.29 7.30
N ALA A 16 7.76 8.54 6.52
CA ALA A 16 8.14 8.07 5.21
C ALA A 16 8.40 9.26 4.28
N VAL A 17 9.57 9.31 3.66
CA VAL A 17 9.99 10.35 2.73
C VAL A 17 10.53 9.73 1.45
N MET A 18 10.38 10.44 0.33
CA MET A 18 11.02 10.12 -0.93
C MET A 18 11.93 11.27 -1.34
N TRP A 19 13.13 10.92 -1.79
CA TRP A 19 14.08 11.86 -2.39
C TRP A 19 14.13 11.62 -3.90
N LYS A 20 13.87 12.67 -4.68
CA LYS A 20 13.92 12.61 -6.14
C LYS A 20 14.42 13.94 -6.70
N ASN A 21 15.42 13.90 -7.57
CA ASN A 21 16.02 15.07 -8.22
C ASN A 21 16.41 16.20 -7.23
N GLY A 22 16.99 15.84 -6.09
CA GLY A 22 17.37 16.80 -5.05
C GLY A 22 16.21 17.37 -4.22
N ALA A 23 14.97 17.00 -4.51
CA ALA A 23 13.79 17.39 -3.75
C ALA A 23 13.35 16.27 -2.79
N ARG A 24 12.98 16.66 -1.57
CA ARG A 24 12.35 15.81 -0.57
C ARG A 24 10.84 15.92 -0.66
N THR A 25 10.15 14.79 -0.61
CA THR A 25 8.69 14.71 -0.49
C THR A 25 8.32 13.86 0.72
N THR A 26 7.51 14.40 1.62
CA THR A 26 6.86 13.61 2.67
C THR A 26 5.76 12.78 2.02
N LEU A 27 5.80 11.46 2.20
CA LEU A 27 4.84 10.57 1.56
C LEU A 27 3.51 10.56 2.30
N VAL A 28 3.53 10.54 3.62
CA VAL A 28 2.35 10.62 4.49
C VAL A 28 2.69 11.45 5.72
N ASP A 29 1.77 12.31 6.16
CA ASP A 29 1.95 13.16 7.34
C ASP A 29 1.55 12.43 8.64
N GLU A 30 2.08 11.22 8.81
CA GLU A 30 1.86 10.36 9.97
C GLU A 30 3.17 9.58 10.28
N PRO A 31 3.40 9.16 11.54
CA PRO A 31 4.50 8.26 11.88
C PRO A 31 4.48 7.00 11.00
N SER A 32 5.52 6.78 10.20
CA SER A 32 5.53 5.81 9.10
C SER A 32 6.92 5.36 8.66
N ASP A 33 6.96 4.24 7.93
CA ASP A 33 8.12 3.70 7.22
C ASP A 33 7.79 3.47 5.73
N ALA A 34 8.67 3.89 4.82
CA ALA A 34 8.56 3.54 3.39
C ALA A 34 9.15 2.13 3.16
N ARG A 35 8.46 1.30 2.36
CA ARG A 35 8.85 -0.11 2.14
C ARG A 35 9.09 -0.46 0.68
N GLY A 36 8.25 0.04 -0.23
CA GLY A 36 8.36 -0.22 -1.66
C GLY A 36 8.20 1.05 -2.47
N VAL A 37 8.89 1.11 -3.61
CA VAL A 37 8.74 2.19 -4.61
C VAL A 37 8.92 1.61 -6.01
N ASN A 38 8.02 1.96 -6.94
CA ASN A 38 8.09 1.51 -8.33
C ASN A 38 8.62 2.61 -9.28
N ASN A 39 8.86 2.26 -10.55
CA ASN A 39 9.42 3.17 -11.56
C ASN A 39 8.47 4.32 -11.94
N LEU A 40 7.18 4.23 -11.59
CA LEU A 40 6.21 5.32 -11.73
C LEU A 40 6.30 6.35 -10.59
N GLY A 41 7.12 6.09 -9.57
CA GLY A 41 7.23 6.93 -8.38
C GLY A 41 6.09 6.73 -7.38
N GLN A 42 5.30 5.67 -7.53
CA GLN A 42 4.37 5.25 -6.49
C GLN A 42 5.14 4.58 -5.38
N ALA A 43 4.73 4.80 -4.13
CA ALA A 43 5.39 4.21 -2.97
C ALA A 43 4.38 3.66 -1.98
N VAL A 44 4.75 2.57 -1.31
CA VAL A 44 3.98 1.96 -0.24
C VAL A 44 4.78 1.90 1.04
N GLY A 45 4.08 1.87 2.17
CA GLY A 45 4.72 1.83 3.47
C GLY A 45 3.74 1.66 4.62
N GLY A 46 4.27 1.36 5.80
CA GLY A 46 3.48 1.23 7.02
C GLY A 46 3.22 2.59 7.65
N VAL A 47 2.11 2.68 8.39
CA VAL A 47 1.80 3.80 9.28
C VAL A 47 1.63 3.22 10.67
N TYR A 48 2.33 3.75 11.68
CA TYR A 48 2.37 3.12 13.00
C TYR A 48 1.06 3.28 13.79
N THR A 49 0.20 4.22 13.39
CA THR A 49 -1.06 4.56 14.06
C THR A 49 -2.27 3.84 13.47
N ARG A 50 -2.12 3.12 12.33
CA ARG A 50 -3.23 2.45 11.66
C ARG A 50 -2.78 1.33 10.72
N GLU A 51 -3.66 0.36 10.54
CA GLU A 51 -3.45 -0.75 9.61
C GLU A 51 -3.61 -0.34 8.14
N GLY A 52 -3.12 -1.21 7.26
CA GLY A 52 -3.17 -1.05 5.81
C GLY A 52 -2.03 -0.20 5.27
N GLY A 53 -1.45 0.69 6.06
CA GLY A 53 -0.38 1.56 5.59
C GLY A 53 -0.85 2.55 4.52
N PHE A 54 0.04 2.98 3.64
CA PHE A 54 -0.28 3.97 2.61
C PHE A 54 0.13 3.51 1.20
N LEU A 55 -0.57 4.05 0.20
CA LEU A 55 -0.13 4.15 -1.18
C LEU A 55 0.00 5.63 -1.54
N TYR A 56 1.23 6.09 -1.76
CA TYR A 56 1.53 7.39 -2.33
C TYR A 56 1.50 7.30 -3.85
N THR A 57 0.78 8.22 -4.49
CA THR A 57 0.81 8.39 -5.95
C THR A 57 1.19 9.83 -6.30
N PRO A 58 2.18 10.05 -7.19
CA PRO A 58 2.55 11.39 -7.64
C PRO A 58 1.33 12.18 -8.13
N GLY A 59 1.19 13.42 -7.65
CA GLY A 59 0.06 14.30 -8.00
C GLY A 59 -1.28 13.98 -7.32
N ARG A 60 -1.41 12.83 -6.62
CA ARG A 60 -2.62 12.45 -5.86
C ARG A 60 -2.40 12.37 -4.35
N GLY A 61 -1.15 12.28 -3.90
CA GLY A 61 -0.82 12.14 -2.48
C GLY A 61 -1.00 10.71 -1.98
N SER A 62 -1.10 10.56 -0.65
CA SER A 62 -1.25 9.26 0.01
C SER A 62 -2.69 8.91 0.31
N ARG A 63 -3.03 7.64 0.14
CA ARG A 63 -4.30 7.03 0.55
C ARG A 63 -4.04 5.81 1.42
N ASN A 64 -4.97 5.49 2.32
CA ASN A 64 -4.92 4.21 3.04
C ASN A 64 -5.19 3.06 2.05
N LEU A 65 -4.33 2.04 2.00
CA LEU A 65 -4.53 0.89 1.12
C LEU A 65 -5.83 0.11 1.45
N ASN A 66 -6.26 0.12 2.72
CA ASN A 66 -7.54 -0.49 3.12
C ASN A 66 -8.77 0.22 2.54
N GLU A 67 -8.67 1.51 2.18
CA GLU A 67 -9.76 2.21 1.48
C GLU A 67 -9.87 1.81 0.01
N LEU A 68 -8.87 1.09 -0.52
CA LEU A 68 -8.85 0.61 -1.90
C LEU A 68 -9.39 -0.81 -2.02
N ILE A 69 -9.40 -1.59 -0.94
CA ILE A 69 -9.87 -2.98 -0.93
C ILE A 69 -11.39 -3.01 -0.94
N ASP A 70 -11.97 -3.91 -1.74
CA ASP A 70 -13.42 -4.17 -1.70
C ASP A 70 -13.84 -4.64 -0.30
N PRO A 71 -14.69 -3.89 0.42
CA PRO A 71 -15.19 -4.33 1.73
C PRO A 71 -15.87 -5.71 1.68
N ALA A 72 -16.47 -6.07 0.54
CA ALA A 72 -17.13 -7.36 0.34
C ALA A 72 -16.14 -8.55 0.26
N SER A 73 -14.84 -8.29 0.02
CA SER A 73 -13.80 -9.33 0.01
C SER A 73 -13.56 -9.95 1.39
N GLY A 74 -13.91 -9.22 2.46
CA GLY A 74 -13.64 -9.59 3.85
C GLY A 74 -12.17 -9.50 4.25
N TYR A 75 -11.28 -9.08 3.35
CA TYR A 75 -9.88 -8.89 3.63
C TYR A 75 -9.60 -7.52 4.25
N ARG A 76 -8.67 -7.50 5.19
CA ARG A 76 -8.08 -6.31 5.77
C ARG A 76 -6.56 -6.42 5.69
N LEU A 77 -5.94 -5.52 4.94
CA LEU A 77 -4.48 -5.44 4.89
C LEU A 77 -3.97 -4.96 6.25
N ILE A 78 -3.03 -5.71 6.82
CA ILE A 78 -2.36 -5.34 8.06
C ILE A 78 -1.21 -4.40 7.71
N TYR A 79 -0.35 -4.80 6.78
CA TYR A 79 0.72 -3.95 6.27
C TYR A 79 1.22 -4.35 4.86
N PRO A 80 1.59 -3.38 4.01
CA PRO A 80 2.23 -3.64 2.73
C PRO A 80 3.72 -3.98 2.91
N GLN A 81 4.30 -4.64 1.93
CA GLN A 81 5.73 -5.01 1.91
C GLN A 81 6.45 -4.42 0.69
N ASP A 82 5.86 -4.48 -0.49
CA ASP A 82 6.49 -3.94 -1.71
C ASP A 82 5.44 -3.62 -2.80
N ILE A 83 5.85 -2.86 -3.82
CA ILE A 83 5.03 -2.49 -4.99
C ILE A 83 5.82 -2.67 -6.28
N ASN A 84 5.22 -3.33 -7.28
CA ASN A 84 5.82 -3.47 -8.61
C ASN A 84 5.41 -2.35 -9.58
N ASP A 85 6.00 -2.32 -10.78
CA ASP A 85 5.69 -1.32 -11.81
C ASP A 85 4.27 -1.40 -12.38
N SER A 86 3.60 -2.54 -12.20
CA SER A 86 2.17 -2.68 -12.51
C SER A 86 1.27 -2.16 -11.39
N GLY A 87 1.84 -1.57 -10.33
CA GLY A 87 1.10 -1.04 -9.19
C GLY A 87 0.54 -2.12 -8.26
N GLN A 88 0.96 -3.37 -8.42
CA GLN A 88 0.54 -4.47 -7.55
C GLN A 88 1.36 -4.44 -6.28
N VAL A 89 0.70 -4.66 -5.15
CA VAL A 89 1.28 -4.56 -3.82
C VAL A 89 1.27 -5.92 -3.15
N VAL A 90 2.43 -6.41 -2.72
CA VAL A 90 2.50 -7.57 -1.84
C VAL A 90 2.41 -7.10 -0.39
N GLY A 91 1.79 -7.89 0.47
CA GLY A 91 1.64 -7.54 1.88
C GLY A 91 1.13 -8.69 2.73
N TYR A 92 0.79 -8.38 3.97
CA TYR A 92 0.18 -9.32 4.91
C TYR A 92 -1.23 -8.84 5.25
N ALA A 93 -2.24 -9.69 5.07
CA ALA A 93 -3.65 -9.38 5.30
C ALA A 93 -4.33 -10.49 6.09
N CYS A 94 -5.47 -10.16 6.68
CA CYS A 94 -6.35 -11.11 7.36
C CYS A 94 -7.75 -11.09 6.74
N LYS A 95 -8.36 -12.27 6.61
CA LYS A 95 -9.78 -12.47 6.33
C LYS A 95 -10.36 -13.32 7.45
N ALA A 96 -11.18 -12.68 8.29
CA ALA A 96 -11.52 -13.22 9.61
C ALA A 96 -10.23 -13.65 10.36
N GLU A 97 -10.15 -14.90 10.81
CA GLU A 97 -8.99 -15.45 11.54
C GLU A 97 -7.86 -15.95 10.63
N LEU A 98 -8.05 -15.97 9.30
CA LEU A 98 -7.03 -16.44 8.36
C LEU A 98 -6.14 -15.27 7.92
N CYS A 99 -4.92 -15.22 8.43
CA CYS A 99 -3.93 -14.20 8.08
C CYS A 99 -2.78 -14.77 7.27
N GLY A 100 -2.26 -14.03 6.31
CA GLY A 100 -1.13 -14.47 5.49
C GLY A 100 -0.71 -13.50 4.40
N PRO A 101 0.28 -13.91 3.58
CA PRO A 101 0.73 -13.12 2.46
C PRO A 101 -0.38 -12.97 1.41
N VAL A 102 -0.47 -11.80 0.80
CA VAL A 102 -1.44 -11.50 -0.25
C VAL A 102 -0.81 -10.64 -1.34
N LEU A 103 -1.37 -10.75 -2.55
CA LEU A 103 -1.14 -9.81 -3.63
C LEU A 103 -2.38 -8.94 -3.82
N LEU A 104 -2.24 -7.65 -3.57
CA LEU A 104 -3.24 -6.63 -3.86
C LEU A 104 -2.98 -6.08 -5.26
N ASP A 105 -4.05 -5.86 -6.02
CA ASP A 105 -4.00 -5.07 -7.25
C ASP A 105 -4.81 -3.77 -7.08
N PRO A 106 -4.28 -2.78 -6.35
CA PRO A 106 -4.98 -1.53 -6.06
C PRO A 106 -5.06 -0.59 -7.26
N VAL A 107 -4.26 -0.85 -8.30
CA VAL A 107 -4.15 0.01 -9.48
C VAL A 107 -4.87 -0.61 -10.69
N HIS A 108 -4.92 -1.94 -10.80
CA HIS A 108 -5.69 -2.62 -11.84
C HIS A 108 -6.87 -3.36 -11.22
N LYS A 109 -8.08 -2.88 -11.58
CA LYS A 109 -9.37 -3.55 -11.35
C LYS A 109 -9.24 -5.05 -11.65
N ALA A 110 -9.89 -5.86 -10.82
CA ALA A 110 -10.00 -7.32 -10.93
C ALA A 110 -9.80 -7.79 -12.38
N ARG A 111 -8.66 -8.41 -12.70
CA ARG A 111 -8.51 -9.11 -13.97
C ARG A 111 -9.58 -10.20 -14.00
N ARG A 112 -10.61 -9.93 -14.81
CA ARG A 112 -11.74 -10.78 -15.17
C ARG A 112 -11.44 -12.27 -15.02
N SER A 113 -12.03 -12.93 -14.04
CA SER A 113 -12.52 -14.30 -14.25
C SER A 113 -13.96 -14.18 -14.76
N HIS A 114 -14.11 -14.37 -16.07
CA HIS A 114 -15.34 -14.78 -16.75
C HIS A 114 -16.70 -14.26 -16.24
N GLY A 115 -17.24 -13.21 -16.87
CA GLY A 115 -18.67 -12.86 -16.83
C GLY A 115 -19.04 -11.62 -16.00
N ILE A 116 -19.40 -10.56 -16.73
CA ILE A 116 -20.28 -9.41 -16.37
C ILE A 116 -20.31 -8.97 -14.90
N ASP A 117 -19.59 -7.89 -14.57
CA ASP A 117 -20.16 -6.78 -13.78
C ASP A 117 -19.38 -5.48 -14.07
N THR A 118 -20.10 -4.39 -14.25
CA THR A 118 -19.63 -3.06 -14.65
C THR A 118 -19.97 -2.04 -13.58
N THR A 119 -19.39 -2.12 -12.37
CA THR A 119 -19.33 -0.92 -11.48
C THR A 119 -18.30 -0.91 -10.34
N SER A 120 -17.56 -1.97 -10.00
CA SER A 120 -16.69 -1.87 -8.81
C SER A 120 -15.35 -1.14 -9.08
N ASP A 121 -15.14 -0.04 -8.35
CA ASP A 121 -13.88 0.70 -8.25
C ASP A 121 -12.93 0.09 -7.19
N ALA A 122 -13.15 -1.17 -6.82
CA ALA A 122 -12.46 -1.82 -5.73
C ALA A 122 -11.27 -2.68 -6.21
N ALA A 123 -10.19 -2.66 -5.44
CA ALA A 123 -8.99 -3.47 -5.64
C ALA A 123 -9.30 -4.95 -5.36
N GLY A 124 -8.71 -5.84 -6.17
CA GLY A 124 -8.74 -7.28 -5.90
C GLY A 124 -7.59 -7.71 -5.00
N ILE A 125 -7.85 -8.63 -4.06
CA ILE A 125 -6.84 -9.38 -3.32
C ILE A 125 -6.76 -10.80 -3.88
N ARG A 126 -5.53 -11.30 -4.05
CA ARG A 126 -5.24 -12.71 -4.36
C ARG A 126 -4.50 -13.33 -3.19
N ASP A 127 -4.99 -14.48 -2.74
CA ASP A 127 -4.43 -15.32 -1.68
C ASP A 127 -4.36 -16.74 -2.23
N ASP A 128 -3.17 -17.31 -2.31
CA ASP A 128 -2.92 -18.64 -2.88
C ASP A 128 -3.34 -19.79 -1.93
N ARG A 129 -3.86 -19.45 -0.75
CA ARG A 129 -4.41 -20.39 0.22
C ARG A 129 -5.92 -20.57 0.09
N GLU A 130 -6.59 -19.76 -0.73
CA GLU A 130 -8.00 -20.00 -1.07
C GLU A 130 -8.11 -21.14 -2.11
N PRO A 131 -9.06 -22.07 -1.92
CA PRO A 131 -9.24 -23.24 -2.81
C PRO A 131 -9.71 -22.89 -4.22
#